data_AF-A0A101JPZ0-F1
#
_entry.id   AF-A0A101JPZ0-F1
#
_cell.length_a   1.000
_cell.length_b   1.000
_cell.length_c   1.000
_cell.angle_alpha   90.00
_cell.angle_beta   90.00
_cell.angle_gamma   90.00
#
_symmetry.space_group_name_H-M   'P 1'
#
loop_
_entity.id
_entity.type
_entity.pdbx_description
1 polymer ?
#
loop_
_entity_poly.entity_id
_entity_poly.type
_entity_poly.pdbx_seq_one_letter_code
_entity_poly.pdbx_strand_id
1 'polypeptide(L)'
;MAAAIALSAGGGAIAHAASSSDPKGEATTATGGRGPNEFGMTMGNHAGHGSSFTYNHGFYCDSHVTAASTTGCEVGEKAKVAPAKDFDPLFITVPLGFTAKGLDCPDKLTCVDHPMNLDMTRLAEALAPVYKTTPEKLKPALENFTTPGHDHFITTKNKGKAEWWDVQVVGVTSATTYKAIQKHQSWTYLSGLIKAKNKNVVGPIPTNMFLFFAAH
;
A
#
# COMPACT_ATOMS: atom_id res chain seq x y z
N MET A 1 60.16 -8.42 -6.29
CA MET A 1 59.40 -7.32 -5.65
C MET A 1 57.92 -7.57 -5.89
N ALA A 2 57.10 -7.20 -4.90
CA ALA A 2 55.77 -7.76 -4.61
C ALA A 2 54.71 -7.60 -5.71
N ALA A 3 53.86 -8.63 -5.82
CA ALA A 3 52.55 -8.59 -6.46
C ALA A 3 51.53 -7.95 -5.50
N ALA A 4 50.63 -7.13 -6.03
CA ALA A 4 49.44 -6.68 -5.32
C ALA A 4 48.22 -6.83 -6.24
N ILE A 5 47.43 -7.86 -5.98
CA ILE A 5 46.09 -8.07 -6.51
C ILE A 5 45.15 -7.25 -5.62
N ALA A 6 44.48 -6.26 -6.18
CA ALA A 6 43.41 -5.56 -5.48
C ALA A 6 42.10 -6.34 -5.64
N LEU A 7 41.67 -7.02 -4.57
CA LEU A 7 40.29 -7.44 -4.39
C LEU A 7 39.46 -6.21 -4.01
N SER A 8 38.52 -5.79 -4.84
CA SER A 8 37.39 -4.98 -4.39
C SER A 8 36.16 -5.87 -4.22
N ALA A 9 35.87 -6.14 -2.94
CA ALA A 9 34.73 -6.90 -2.48
C ALA A 9 33.41 -6.21 -2.86
N GLY A 10 32.42 -7.05 -3.20
CA GLY A 10 31.03 -6.63 -3.37
C GLY A 10 30.46 -6.02 -2.10
N GLY A 11 29.71 -4.94 -2.28
CA GLY A 11 28.80 -4.36 -1.30
C GLY A 11 27.55 -3.94 -2.06
N GLY A 12 26.44 -4.66 -1.82
CA GLY A 12 25.15 -4.34 -2.39
C GLY A 12 24.73 -2.92 -2.04
N ALA A 13 24.31 -2.17 -3.07
CA ALA A 13 23.85 -0.81 -2.94
C ALA A 13 22.60 -0.74 -2.05
N ILE A 14 22.79 -0.38 -0.79
CA ILE A 14 21.75 0.32 -0.02
C ILE A 14 21.85 1.77 -0.50
N ALA A 15 21.03 2.14 -1.49
CA ALA A 15 20.97 3.50 -1.98
C ALA A 15 20.50 4.42 -0.84
N HIS A 16 21.38 5.33 -0.43
CA HIS A 16 21.07 6.44 0.47
C HIS A 16 19.91 7.27 -0.10
N ALA A 17 18.81 7.39 0.65
CA ALA A 17 17.81 8.42 0.43
C ALA A 17 18.43 9.76 0.82
N ALA A 18 18.89 10.52 -0.17
CA ALA A 18 19.33 11.89 0.02
C ALA A 18 18.10 12.81 0.10
N SER A 19 18.00 13.53 1.20
CA SER A 19 17.03 14.60 1.41
C SER A 19 17.30 15.74 0.43
N SER A 20 16.35 16.01 -0.48
CA SER A 20 16.32 17.25 -1.27
C SER A 20 15.16 18.11 -0.81
N SER A 21 15.48 19.22 -0.16
CA SER A 21 14.57 20.30 0.20
C SER A 21 14.42 21.29 -0.96
N ASP A 22 13.19 21.49 -1.48
CA ASP A 22 12.61 22.73 -2.02
C ASP A 22 11.34 22.44 -2.87
N PRO A 23 10.39 23.40 -3.08
CA PRO A 23 9.83 24.41 -2.18
C PRO A 23 8.31 24.24 -1.98
N LYS A 24 7.79 24.97 -0.98
CA LYS A 24 6.43 25.02 -0.43
C LYS A 24 5.28 24.99 -1.46
N GLY A 25 4.63 23.84 -1.62
CA GLY A 25 3.17 23.78 -1.73
C GLY A 25 2.61 23.55 -0.33
N GLU A 26 1.58 24.30 0.08
CA GLU A 26 0.87 24.05 1.32
C GLU A 26 0.18 22.67 1.25
N ALA A 27 0.95 21.63 1.58
CA ALA A 27 0.38 20.38 2.06
C ALA A 27 -0.32 20.72 3.37
N THR A 28 -1.63 20.85 3.31
CA THR A 28 -2.50 20.74 4.48
C THR A 28 -2.05 19.49 5.22
N THR A 29 -1.41 19.72 6.35
CA THR A 29 -0.72 18.69 7.12
C THR A 29 -1.81 17.72 7.56
N ALA A 30 -1.80 16.50 7.02
CA ALA A 30 -2.64 15.42 7.51
C ALA A 30 -2.40 15.32 9.02
N THR A 31 -3.38 15.77 9.80
CA THR A 31 -3.30 15.82 11.25
C THR A 31 -4.18 14.70 11.77
N GLY A 32 -3.57 13.68 12.36
CA GLY A 32 -4.26 12.69 13.19
C GLY A 32 -5.31 11.83 12.46
N GLY A 33 -4.91 11.12 11.41
CA GLY A 33 -5.76 10.10 10.79
C GLY A 33 -6.73 10.62 9.74
N ARG A 34 -6.53 11.82 9.19
CA ARG A 34 -7.35 12.34 8.08
C ARG A 34 -6.50 13.03 7.02
N GLY A 35 -6.82 12.77 5.76
CA GLY A 35 -6.27 13.46 4.60
C GLY A 35 -7.02 14.73 4.23
N PRO A 36 -6.43 15.61 3.39
CA PRO A 36 -7.17 16.69 2.75
C PRO A 36 -8.25 16.14 1.82
N ASN A 37 -9.31 16.90 1.60
CA ASN A 37 -10.30 16.55 0.58
C ASN A 37 -9.82 17.06 -0.79
N GLU A 38 -9.43 16.14 -1.64
CA GLU A 38 -9.06 16.41 -3.02
C GLU A 38 -10.10 15.81 -3.98
N PHE A 39 -10.02 16.19 -5.24
CA PHE A 39 -10.84 15.59 -6.29
C PHE A 39 -9.93 14.96 -7.31
N GLY A 40 -10.24 13.73 -7.69
CA GLY A 40 -9.45 13.02 -8.66
C GLY A 40 -10.02 11.67 -8.98
N MET A 41 -9.33 10.98 -9.88
CA MET A 41 -9.72 9.67 -10.34
C MET A 41 -8.52 8.74 -10.33
N THR A 42 -8.74 7.50 -9.93
CA THR A 42 -7.79 6.41 -10.15
C THR A 42 -8.47 5.32 -10.97
N MET A 43 -7.65 4.45 -11.53
CA MET A 43 -8.12 3.16 -12.00
C MET A 43 -8.20 2.17 -10.82
N GLY A 44 -8.94 1.09 -11.06
CA GLY A 44 -9.06 -0.06 -10.19
C GLY A 44 -9.65 -1.23 -10.96
N ASN A 45 -9.92 -2.32 -10.25
CA ASN A 45 -10.33 -3.57 -10.88
C ASN A 45 -11.62 -4.10 -10.24
N HIS A 46 -12.58 -4.47 -11.09
CA HIS A 46 -13.84 -5.06 -10.66
C HIS A 46 -14.29 -6.10 -11.69
N ALA A 47 -14.60 -7.31 -11.20
CA ALA A 47 -15.19 -8.39 -12.00
C ALA A 47 -14.46 -8.72 -13.32
N GLY A 48 -13.13 -8.61 -13.36
CA GLY A 48 -12.33 -8.94 -14.55
C GLY A 48 -12.11 -7.77 -15.51
N HIS A 49 -12.46 -6.55 -15.09
CA HIS A 49 -12.34 -5.35 -15.91
C HIS A 49 -11.75 -4.20 -15.10
N GLY A 50 -11.11 -3.27 -15.82
CA GLY A 50 -10.81 -1.94 -15.27
C GLY A 50 -12.10 -1.21 -14.88
N SER A 51 -12.05 -0.52 -13.76
CA SER A 51 -13.11 0.32 -13.20
C SER A 51 -12.49 1.65 -12.80
N SER A 52 -13.25 2.74 -12.90
CA SER A 52 -12.76 4.06 -12.51
C SER A 52 -13.30 4.42 -11.13
N PHE A 53 -12.44 4.92 -10.26
CA PHE A 53 -12.80 5.36 -8.92
C PHE A 53 -12.70 6.87 -8.84
N THR A 54 -13.76 7.53 -8.40
CA THR A 54 -13.84 8.99 -8.28
C THR A 54 -13.80 9.36 -6.81
N TYR A 55 -12.80 10.17 -6.44
CA TYR A 55 -12.53 10.60 -5.07
C TYR A 55 -12.98 12.05 -4.87
N ASN A 56 -13.42 12.35 -3.66
CA ASN A 56 -13.84 13.69 -3.24
C ASN A 56 -13.67 13.95 -1.73
N HIS A 57 -13.01 13.04 -1.01
CA HIS A 57 -12.80 13.13 0.44
C HIS A 57 -11.48 12.42 0.78
N GLY A 58 -10.70 13.05 1.66
CA GLY A 58 -9.44 12.49 2.11
C GLY A 58 -9.60 11.15 2.84
N PHE A 59 -8.53 10.37 2.88
CA PHE A 59 -8.46 9.14 3.66
C PHE A 59 -8.87 9.35 5.13
N TYR A 60 -9.32 8.26 5.74
CA TYR A 60 -9.55 8.17 7.19
C TYR A 60 -8.72 7.03 7.77
N CYS A 61 -8.03 7.28 8.87
CA CYS A 61 -7.33 6.27 9.66
C CYS A 61 -7.79 6.37 11.11
N ASP A 62 -8.19 5.24 11.66
CA ASP A 62 -8.73 5.17 13.02
C ASP A 62 -7.62 5.46 14.06
N SER A 63 -7.76 6.59 14.75
CA SER A 63 -6.82 7.07 15.77
C SER A 63 -6.85 6.26 17.08
N HIS A 64 -7.81 5.34 17.24
CA HIS A 64 -7.79 4.38 18.36
C HIS A 64 -6.82 3.21 18.12
N VAL A 65 -6.28 3.09 16.90
CA VAL A 65 -5.15 2.21 16.57
C VAL A 65 -3.88 3.05 16.65
N THR A 66 -2.93 2.61 17.47
CA THR A 66 -1.63 3.28 17.57
C THR A 66 -0.81 3.00 16.33
N ALA A 67 -0.32 4.07 15.70
CA ALA A 67 0.56 4.05 14.55
C ALA A 67 1.75 4.99 14.78
N ALA A 68 2.93 4.60 14.33
CA ALA A 68 4.14 5.43 14.36
C ALA A 68 4.22 6.44 13.20
N SER A 69 3.37 6.29 12.18
CA SER A 69 3.37 7.15 11.00
C SER A 69 2.86 8.55 11.31
N THR A 70 3.30 9.52 10.52
CA THR A 70 2.86 10.91 10.67
C THR A 70 1.39 11.13 10.26
N THR A 71 0.85 10.22 9.45
CA THR A 71 -0.56 10.25 9.02
C THR A 71 -1.50 9.60 10.03
N GLY A 72 -0.98 8.78 10.95
CA GLY A 72 -1.78 7.93 11.84
C GLY A 72 -2.33 6.65 11.18
N CYS A 73 -1.93 6.38 9.95
CA CYS A 73 -2.33 5.18 9.20
C CYS A 73 -1.33 4.04 9.41
N GLU A 74 -1.83 2.81 9.53
CA GLU A 74 -1.00 1.62 9.70
C GLU A 74 -1.56 0.39 9.01
N VAL A 75 -0.68 -0.58 8.79
CA VAL A 75 -1.02 -1.91 8.24
C VAL A 75 -0.61 -2.97 9.24
N GLY A 76 -1.59 -3.76 9.68
CA GLY A 76 -1.38 -4.90 10.57
C GLY A 76 -2.39 -5.01 11.71
N GLU A 77 -3.12 -3.94 12.05
CA GLU A 77 -4.24 -3.97 12.99
C GLU A 77 -5.52 -3.50 12.29
N LYS A 78 -6.67 -4.00 12.74
CA LYS A 78 -7.98 -3.61 12.20
C LYS A 78 -8.46 -2.34 12.90
N ALA A 79 -9.11 -1.44 12.16
CA ALA A 79 -9.84 -0.32 12.76
C ALA A 79 -10.82 -0.77 13.87
N LYS A 80 -10.81 -0.04 14.99
CA LYS A 80 -11.74 -0.19 16.13
C LYS A 80 -12.97 0.69 15.93
N VAL A 81 -12.79 1.85 15.29
CA VAL A 81 -13.86 2.79 14.94
C VAL A 81 -13.80 3.07 13.44
N ALA A 82 -14.85 2.67 12.73
CA ALA A 82 -15.00 2.95 11.30
C ALA A 82 -15.64 4.34 11.07
N PRO A 83 -15.38 5.00 9.93
CA PRO A 83 -15.95 6.32 9.61
C PRO A 83 -17.43 6.25 9.21
N ALA A 84 -17.96 5.05 8.93
CA ALA A 84 -19.36 4.80 8.61
C ALA A 84 -19.84 3.45 9.19
N LYS A 85 -21.15 3.27 9.25
CA LYS A 85 -21.78 2.01 9.71
C LYS A 85 -21.71 0.92 8.64
N ASP A 86 -21.88 1.32 7.39
CA ASP A 86 -21.85 0.45 6.23
C ASP A 86 -20.67 0.89 5.35
N PHE A 87 -19.88 -0.08 4.94
CA PHE A 87 -18.70 0.09 4.08
C PHE A 87 -18.39 -1.25 3.41
N ASP A 88 -17.89 -1.19 2.18
CA ASP A 88 -17.39 -2.34 1.43
C ASP A 88 -15.86 -2.45 1.52
N PRO A 89 -15.27 -3.64 1.34
CA PRO A 89 -13.81 -3.80 1.36
C PRO A 89 -13.17 -3.32 0.05
N LEU A 90 -12.03 -2.65 0.18
CA LEU A 90 -11.07 -2.40 -0.89
C LEU A 90 -9.81 -3.24 -0.65
N PHE A 91 -9.48 -4.11 -1.59
CA PHE A 91 -8.25 -4.89 -1.54
C PHE A 91 -7.18 -4.23 -2.40
N ILE A 92 -6.04 -3.90 -1.79
CA ILE A 92 -4.88 -3.38 -2.52
C ILE A 92 -3.79 -4.42 -2.64
N THR A 93 -3.29 -4.67 -3.84
CA THR A 93 -2.17 -5.60 -4.02
C THR A 93 -0.86 -4.84 -4.05
N VAL A 94 0.11 -5.25 -3.24
CA VAL A 94 1.41 -4.59 -3.11
C VAL A 94 2.53 -5.53 -3.57
N PRO A 95 3.37 -5.14 -4.54
CA PRO A 95 4.55 -5.90 -4.90
C PRO A 95 5.63 -5.76 -3.81
N LEU A 96 6.05 -6.89 -3.24
CA LEU A 96 7.04 -6.97 -2.16
C LEU A 96 8.36 -7.53 -2.69
N GLY A 97 9.43 -6.73 -2.59
CA GLY A 97 10.78 -7.14 -3.00
C GLY A 97 11.06 -7.06 -4.51
N PHE A 98 10.16 -6.46 -5.31
CA PHE A 98 10.37 -6.17 -6.73
C PHE A 98 9.57 -4.94 -7.18
N THR A 99 9.91 -4.38 -8.33
CA THR A 99 9.18 -3.26 -8.94
C THR A 99 8.17 -3.77 -9.97
N ALA A 100 6.89 -3.44 -9.79
CA ALA A 100 5.85 -3.65 -10.78
C ALA A 100 5.69 -2.42 -11.70
N LYS A 101 5.02 -2.60 -12.85
CA LYS A 101 4.71 -1.53 -13.80
C LYS A 101 3.20 -1.51 -14.05
N GLY A 102 2.69 -0.36 -14.49
CA GLY A 102 1.26 -0.20 -14.81
C GLY A 102 0.37 -0.38 -13.58
N LEU A 103 0.81 0.16 -12.45
CA LEU A 103 0.06 0.16 -11.20
C LEU A 103 -1.04 1.22 -11.26
N ASP A 104 -2.21 0.92 -10.69
CA ASP A 104 -3.28 1.90 -10.50
C ASP A 104 -2.78 3.12 -9.72
N CYS A 105 -1.96 2.85 -8.70
CA CYS A 105 -1.25 3.83 -7.89
C CYS A 105 0.25 3.54 -7.90
N PRO A 106 1.06 4.27 -8.69
CA PRO A 106 2.51 4.08 -8.74
C PRO A 106 3.22 4.51 -7.44
N ASP A 107 4.30 3.82 -7.10
CA ASP A 107 5.19 4.18 -5.99
C ASP A 107 5.77 5.60 -6.17
N LYS A 108 5.94 6.33 -5.06
CA LYS A 108 6.51 7.70 -4.99
C LYS A 108 5.71 8.81 -5.66
N LEU A 109 4.49 8.53 -6.11
CA LEU A 109 3.53 9.55 -6.54
C LEU A 109 2.39 9.63 -5.53
N THR A 110 1.97 10.86 -5.21
CA THR A 110 0.76 11.09 -4.42
C THR A 110 -0.44 10.61 -5.23
N CYS A 111 -1.05 9.50 -4.80
CA CYS A 111 -2.39 9.16 -5.25
C CYS A 111 -3.40 10.06 -4.53
N VAL A 112 -4.39 10.53 -5.29
CA VAL A 112 -5.45 11.39 -4.77
C VAL A 112 -6.08 10.79 -3.53
N ASP A 113 -6.23 11.59 -2.47
CA ASP A 113 -6.85 11.19 -1.20
C ASP A 113 -6.23 9.97 -0.49
N HIS A 114 -5.00 9.57 -0.84
CA HIS A 114 -4.27 8.51 -0.13
C HIS A 114 -3.30 9.09 0.91
N PRO A 115 -3.01 8.37 2.00
CA PRO A 115 -1.90 8.76 2.87
C PRO A 115 -0.60 8.60 2.11
N MET A 116 0.31 9.54 2.28
CA MET A 116 1.65 9.45 1.67
C MET A 116 2.57 8.47 2.39
N ASN A 117 2.35 8.28 3.69
CA ASN A 117 3.13 7.41 4.53
C ASN A 117 2.21 6.59 5.45
N LEU A 118 2.69 5.44 5.90
CA LEU A 118 2.01 4.54 6.82
C LEU A 118 3.00 3.82 7.74
N ASP A 119 2.49 3.30 8.85
CA ASP A 119 3.25 2.46 9.76
C ASP A 119 3.07 1.00 9.34
N MET A 120 4.18 0.35 9.02
CA MET A 120 4.25 -1.06 8.63
C MET A 120 5.01 -1.91 9.64
N THR A 121 5.34 -1.38 10.81
CA THR A 121 6.22 -2.05 11.80
C THR A 121 5.68 -3.40 12.26
N ARG A 122 4.36 -3.58 12.30
CA ARG A 122 3.70 -4.87 12.60
C ARG A 122 4.05 -5.96 11.60
N LEU A 123 4.45 -5.58 10.38
CA LEU A 123 4.83 -6.50 9.32
C LEU A 123 6.32 -6.82 9.31
N ALA A 124 7.13 -6.23 10.21
CA ALA A 124 8.58 -6.38 10.18
C ALA A 124 9.05 -7.84 10.17
N GLU A 125 8.42 -8.71 10.97
CA GLU A 125 8.73 -10.15 11.01
C GLU A 125 8.47 -10.83 9.66
N ALA A 126 7.34 -10.52 9.03
CA ALA A 126 6.95 -11.11 7.75
C ALA A 126 7.80 -10.56 6.58
N LEU A 127 8.22 -9.30 6.66
CA LEU A 127 8.95 -8.60 5.61
C LEU A 127 10.47 -8.81 5.68
N ALA A 128 11.03 -9.06 6.87
CA ALA A 128 12.47 -9.22 7.06
C ALA A 128 13.10 -10.28 6.12
N PRO A 129 12.51 -11.47 5.90
CA PRO A 129 13.02 -12.44 4.92
C PRO A 129 12.95 -11.93 3.47
N VAL A 130 11.90 -11.18 3.11
CA VAL A 130 11.72 -10.61 1.77
C VAL A 130 12.84 -9.61 1.47
N TYR A 131 13.20 -8.78 2.45
CA TYR A 131 14.25 -7.77 2.33
C TYR A 131 15.65 -8.26 2.77
N LYS A 132 15.81 -9.56 3.06
CA LYS A 132 17.08 -10.18 3.46
C LYS A 132 17.77 -9.45 4.62
N THR A 133 16.99 -9.08 5.62
CA THR A 133 17.43 -8.35 6.83
C THR A 133 16.82 -8.96 8.09
N THR A 134 17.05 -8.36 9.27
CA THR A 134 16.36 -8.74 10.51
C THR A 134 15.21 -7.78 10.83
N PRO A 135 14.18 -8.20 11.56
CA PRO A 135 13.06 -7.35 11.94
C PRO A 135 13.52 -6.07 12.67
N GLU A 136 14.52 -6.16 13.54
CA GLU A 136 15.05 -5.04 14.32
C GLU A 136 15.67 -3.97 13.42
N LYS A 137 16.38 -4.39 12.37
CA LYS A 137 16.97 -3.47 11.39
C LYS A 137 15.92 -2.88 10.46
N LEU A 138 14.81 -3.59 10.24
CA LEU A 138 13.76 -3.18 9.32
C LEU A 138 12.77 -2.20 9.98
N LYS A 139 12.43 -2.41 11.26
CA LYS A 139 11.41 -1.63 12.00
C LYS A 139 11.56 -0.11 11.84
N PRO A 140 12.75 0.52 12.04
CA PRO A 140 12.86 1.97 11.91
C PRO A 140 12.49 2.50 10.51
N ALA A 141 12.78 1.71 9.46
CA ALA A 141 12.40 2.08 8.10
C ALA A 141 10.89 1.90 7.84
N LEU A 142 10.19 1.12 8.66
CA LEU A 142 8.77 0.83 8.52
C LEU A 142 7.85 1.76 9.33
N GLU A 143 8.37 2.56 10.27
CA GLU A 143 7.56 3.43 11.14
C GLU A 143 6.78 4.50 10.37
N ASN A 144 7.38 5.09 9.35
CA ASN A 144 6.77 6.11 8.49
C ASN A 144 7.06 5.82 7.03
N PHE A 145 6.77 4.57 6.62
CA PHE A 145 7.09 4.05 5.30
C PHE A 145 6.25 4.74 4.23
N THR A 146 6.88 5.17 3.13
CA THR A 146 6.16 5.74 1.99
C THR A 146 5.19 4.74 1.41
N THR A 147 3.96 5.17 1.14
CA THR A 147 2.92 4.31 0.57
C THR A 147 3.42 3.60 -0.68
N PRO A 148 3.52 2.25 -0.65
CA PRO A 148 4.06 1.50 -1.77
C PRO A 148 3.06 1.55 -2.93
N GLY A 149 3.57 1.47 -4.15
CA GLY A 149 2.71 1.35 -5.32
C GLY A 149 1.83 0.09 -5.25
N HIS A 150 0.60 0.18 -5.73
CA HIS A 150 -0.41 -0.87 -5.61
C HIS A 150 -1.49 -0.81 -6.70
N ASP A 151 -2.22 -1.91 -6.84
CA ASP A 151 -3.44 -2.01 -7.65
C ASP A 151 -4.66 -2.19 -6.76
N HIS A 152 -5.82 -1.69 -7.19
CA HIS A 152 -7.06 -1.72 -6.44
C HIS A 152 -8.01 -2.82 -6.93
N PHE A 153 -8.67 -3.53 -6.00
CA PHE A 153 -9.69 -4.54 -6.30
C PHE A 153 -10.90 -4.39 -5.39
N ILE A 154 -12.09 -4.28 -5.99
CA ILE A 154 -13.37 -4.21 -5.27
C ILE A 154 -14.28 -5.37 -5.65
N THR A 155 -15.21 -5.72 -4.76
CA THR A 155 -16.19 -6.83 -4.93
C THR A 155 -17.53 -6.37 -5.49
N THR A 156 -17.78 -5.08 -5.47
CA THR A 156 -19.03 -4.42 -5.86
C THR A 156 -18.71 -3.01 -6.31
N LYS A 157 -19.60 -2.38 -7.07
CA LYS A 157 -19.51 -0.94 -7.39
C LYS A 157 -20.42 -0.07 -6.53
N ASN A 158 -21.16 -0.69 -5.60
CA ASN A 158 -22.22 -0.05 -4.81
C ASN A 158 -23.15 0.85 -5.65
N LYS A 159 -23.53 0.36 -6.84
CA LYS A 159 -24.39 1.06 -7.79
C LYS A 159 -23.87 2.46 -8.17
N GLY A 160 -22.55 2.69 -8.12
CA GLY A 160 -21.92 3.98 -8.42
C GLY A 160 -22.07 5.03 -7.33
N LYS A 161 -22.52 4.67 -6.13
CA LYS A 161 -22.60 5.58 -4.99
C LYS A 161 -21.26 5.66 -4.30
N ALA A 162 -20.91 6.87 -3.86
CA ALA A 162 -19.71 7.06 -3.05
C ALA A 162 -19.93 6.51 -1.64
N GLU A 163 -18.92 5.84 -1.10
CA GLU A 163 -18.91 5.30 0.25
C GLU A 163 -17.48 5.27 0.81
N TRP A 164 -17.36 4.92 2.09
CA TRP A 164 -16.09 4.53 2.68
C TRP A 164 -15.77 3.08 2.35
N TRP A 165 -14.51 2.81 2.01
CA TRP A 165 -14.01 1.49 1.66
C TRP A 165 -12.94 1.04 2.66
N ASP A 166 -13.13 -0.11 3.30
CA ASP A 166 -12.20 -0.70 4.26
C ASP A 166 -10.96 -1.25 3.55
N VAL A 167 -9.80 -0.62 3.75
CA VAL A 167 -8.59 -0.98 3.01
C VAL A 167 -7.95 -2.22 3.62
N GLN A 168 -7.68 -3.21 2.77
CA GLN A 168 -6.99 -4.44 3.14
C GLN A 168 -5.86 -4.73 2.18
N VAL A 169 -4.68 -5.05 2.72
CA VAL A 169 -3.46 -5.24 1.94
C VAL A 169 -3.29 -6.71 1.57
N VAL A 170 -2.94 -6.96 0.31
CA VAL A 170 -2.51 -8.27 -0.18
C VAL A 170 -1.08 -8.14 -0.70
N GLY A 171 -0.11 -8.60 0.09
CA GLY A 171 1.30 -8.62 -0.28
C GLY A 171 1.60 -9.72 -1.29
N VAL A 172 2.36 -9.41 -2.34
CA VAL A 172 2.72 -10.36 -3.39
C VAL A 172 4.22 -10.36 -3.59
N THR A 173 4.88 -11.51 -3.50
CA THR A 173 6.36 -11.62 -3.53
C THR A 173 6.91 -12.14 -4.86
N SER A 174 6.05 -12.44 -5.84
CA SER A 174 6.44 -12.91 -7.17
C SER A 174 5.92 -12.00 -8.27
N ALA A 175 6.83 -11.46 -9.07
CA ALA A 175 6.49 -10.64 -10.24
C ALA A 175 5.59 -11.39 -11.25
N THR A 176 5.78 -12.71 -11.40
CA THR A 176 4.93 -13.53 -12.28
C THR A 176 3.50 -13.65 -11.72
N THR A 177 3.37 -13.89 -10.42
CA THR A 177 2.06 -13.92 -9.75
C THR A 177 1.38 -12.55 -9.84
N TYR A 178 2.12 -11.46 -9.62
CA TYR A 178 1.60 -10.10 -9.73
C TYR A 178 1.07 -9.77 -11.12
N LYS A 179 1.83 -10.11 -12.17
CA LYS A 179 1.38 -9.95 -13.56
C LYS A 179 0.11 -10.75 -13.86
N ALA A 180 -0.01 -11.95 -13.30
CA ALA A 180 -1.23 -12.75 -13.46
C ALA A 180 -2.42 -12.08 -12.77
N ILE A 181 -2.23 -11.55 -11.56
CA ILE A 181 -3.24 -10.76 -10.84
C ILE A 181 -3.70 -9.56 -11.68
N GLN A 182 -2.76 -8.75 -12.18
CA GLN A 182 -3.04 -7.61 -13.06
C GLN A 182 -3.78 -8.02 -14.33
N LYS A 183 -3.41 -9.15 -14.95
CA LYS A 183 -4.10 -9.66 -16.15
C LYS A 183 -5.54 -10.08 -15.86
N HIS A 184 -5.81 -10.63 -14.67
CA HIS A 184 -7.13 -11.14 -14.31
C HIS A 184 -8.10 -10.05 -13.83
N GLN A 185 -7.62 -8.92 -13.30
CA GLN A 185 -8.45 -7.76 -12.90
C GLN A 185 -9.67 -8.12 -12.03
N SER A 186 -9.56 -9.16 -11.20
CA SER A 186 -10.71 -9.72 -10.50
C SER A 186 -10.37 -10.17 -9.08
N TRP A 187 -11.18 -9.70 -8.13
CA TRP A 187 -11.16 -10.21 -6.76
C TRP A 187 -11.37 -11.73 -6.71
N THR A 188 -12.17 -12.32 -7.60
CA THR A 188 -12.37 -13.78 -7.63
C THR A 188 -11.06 -14.51 -7.88
N TYR A 189 -10.19 -13.99 -8.75
CA TYR A 189 -8.87 -14.57 -8.98
C TYR A 189 -7.96 -14.37 -7.77
N LEU A 190 -7.89 -13.14 -7.24
CA LEU A 190 -7.05 -12.81 -6.09
C LEU A 190 -7.43 -13.63 -4.84
N SER A 191 -8.71 -13.70 -4.53
CA SER A 191 -9.25 -14.52 -3.42
C SER A 191 -9.03 -16.02 -3.63
N GLY A 192 -9.00 -16.49 -4.88
CA GLY A 192 -8.60 -17.85 -5.23
C GLY A 192 -7.16 -18.15 -4.82
N LEU A 193 -6.22 -17.24 -5.10
CA LEU A 193 -4.81 -17.38 -4.68
C LEU A 193 -4.66 -17.40 -3.16
N ILE A 194 -5.40 -16.53 -2.47
CA ILE A 194 -5.41 -16.46 -1.00
C ILE A 194 -5.94 -17.77 -0.40
N LYS A 195 -7.11 -18.23 -0.85
CA LYS A 195 -7.74 -19.48 -0.37
C LYS A 195 -6.85 -20.71 -0.63
N ALA A 196 -6.17 -20.73 -1.77
CA ALA A 196 -5.21 -21.77 -2.12
C ALA A 196 -3.90 -21.69 -1.33
N LYS A 197 -3.73 -20.70 -0.43
CA LYS A 197 -2.50 -20.44 0.32
C LYS A 197 -1.28 -20.37 -0.61
N ASN A 198 -1.44 -19.64 -1.72
CA ASN A 198 -0.35 -19.45 -2.66
C ASN A 198 0.87 -18.87 -1.93
N LYS A 199 2.01 -19.55 -1.99
CA LYS A 199 3.23 -19.14 -1.26
C LYS A 199 3.76 -17.74 -1.61
N ASN A 200 3.31 -17.17 -2.73
CA ASN A 200 3.72 -15.84 -3.18
C ASN A 200 2.68 -14.75 -2.83
N VAL A 201 1.62 -15.08 -2.10
CA VAL A 201 0.52 -14.16 -1.75
C VAL A 201 0.27 -14.23 -0.25
N VAL A 202 0.23 -13.07 0.40
CA VAL A 202 -0.04 -12.93 1.84
C VAL A 202 -1.17 -11.94 2.04
N GLY A 203 -2.15 -12.28 2.88
CA GLY A 203 -3.27 -11.43 3.23
C GLY A 203 -4.64 -12.11 3.02
N PRO A 204 -5.74 -11.35 3.12
CA PRO A 204 -5.77 -9.90 3.35
C PRO A 204 -5.25 -9.53 4.74
N ILE A 205 -4.38 -8.54 4.79
CA ILE A 205 -3.82 -7.96 6.02
C ILE A 205 -4.70 -6.75 6.35
N PRO A 206 -5.25 -6.66 7.57
CA PRO A 206 -6.09 -5.54 7.95
C PRO A 206 -5.29 -4.24 8.05
N THR A 207 -6.01 -3.12 7.96
CA THR A 207 -5.49 -1.79 8.24
C THR A 207 -6.45 -1.04 9.17
N ASN A 208 -6.01 0.09 9.69
CA ASN A 208 -6.88 1.05 10.33
C ASN A 208 -7.49 2.07 9.35
N MET A 209 -7.33 1.86 8.04
CA MET A 209 -7.50 2.86 7.00
C MET A 209 -8.75 2.62 6.14
N PHE A 210 -9.37 3.72 5.72
CA PHE A 210 -10.48 3.78 4.79
C PHE A 210 -10.22 4.85 3.73
N LEU A 211 -10.68 4.58 2.51
CA LEU A 211 -10.73 5.56 1.42
C LEU A 211 -12.18 5.86 1.05
N PHE A 212 -12.45 7.04 0.50
CA PHE A 212 -13.80 7.41 0.10
C PHE A 212 -13.88 7.67 -1.40
N PHE A 213 -14.65 6.85 -2.11
CA PHE A 213 -14.83 6.99 -3.55
C PHE A 213 -16.13 6.36 -4.05
N ALA A 214 -16.55 6.77 -5.25
CA ALA A 214 -17.54 6.07 -6.06
C ALA A 214 -16.85 5.23 -7.14
N ALA A 215 -17.33 4.02 -7.37
CA ALA A 215 -16.80 3.11 -8.39
C ALA A 215 -17.71 3.02 -9.63
N HIS A 216 -17.14 3.10 -10.83
CA HIS A 216 -17.86 3.19 -12.11
C HIS A 216 -17.55 2.05 -13.08
#